data_AF-A0A1D2RHG6-F1
#
_entry.id   AF-A0A1D2RHG6-F1
#
_cell.length_a   1.000
_cell.length_b   1.000
_cell.length_c   1.000
_cell.angle_alpha   90.00
_cell.angle_beta   90.00
_cell.angle_gamma   90.00
#
_symmetry.space_group_name_H-M   'P 1'
#
loop_
_entity.id
_entity.type
_entity.pdbx_description
1 polymer ?
#
loop_
_entity_poly.entity_id
_entity_poly.type
_entity_poly.pdbx_seq_one_letter_code
_entity_poly.pdbx_strand_id
1 'polypeptide(L)'
;MARLILYTATQCPRCPVARKLVRDVAKELGMVEGRDFIEKLVDGENLKPGTIAELDGGKIHIVASGKDIKPENTPAAVGGQDLAIEALMHQIALTPAIVIDDALAFAKTPTKEKLIARLKA
;
A
#
# COMPACT_ATOMS: atom_id res chain seq x y z
N MET A 1 -9.68 -3.99 -10.28
CA MET A 1 -9.19 -2.77 -9.62
C MET A 1 -9.07 -3.09 -8.15
N ALA A 2 -7.99 -2.70 -7.47
CA ALA A 2 -7.84 -3.02 -6.05
C ALA A 2 -8.83 -2.19 -5.24
N ARG A 3 -9.48 -2.80 -4.25
CA ARG A 3 -10.45 -2.11 -3.40
C ARG A 3 -9.78 -1.16 -2.41
N LEU A 4 -8.59 -1.54 -1.92
CA LEU A 4 -7.78 -0.74 -1.00
C LEU A 4 -6.41 -0.44 -1.61
N ILE A 5 -5.99 0.82 -1.52
CA ILE A 5 -4.65 1.25 -1.92
C ILE A 5 -3.99 1.91 -0.70
N LEU A 6 -2.88 1.33 -0.25
CA LEU A 6 -2.04 1.90 0.80
C LEU A 6 -0.90 2.67 0.14
N TYR A 7 -0.85 3.98 0.35
CA TYR A 7 0.27 4.82 -0.06
C TYR A 7 1.28 4.94 1.08
N THR A 8 2.52 4.56 0.81
CA THR A 8 3.66 4.64 1.73
C THR A 8 4.83 5.35 1.05
N ALA A 9 5.86 5.64 1.83
CA ALA A 9 7.15 6.11 1.35
C ALA A 9 8.27 5.24 1.92
N THR A 10 9.42 5.19 1.25
CA THR A 10 10.59 4.40 1.67
C THR A 10 11.16 4.88 3.00
N GLN A 11 11.15 6.19 3.24
CA GLN A 11 11.63 6.82 4.48
C GLN A 11 10.49 7.44 5.28
N CYS A 12 9.64 6.59 5.86
CA CYS A 12 8.44 7.05 6.57
C CYS A 12 8.29 6.33 7.91
N PRO A 13 8.42 7.03 9.05
CA PRO A 13 8.43 6.39 10.38
C PRO A 13 7.09 5.76 10.78
N ARG A 14 5.98 6.19 10.15
CA ARG A 14 4.63 5.68 10.42
C ARG A 14 4.17 4.61 9.42
N CYS A 15 4.87 4.46 8.31
CA CYS A 15 4.53 3.51 7.25
C CYS A 15 4.65 2.04 7.67
N PRO A 16 5.64 1.60 8.47
CA PRO A 16 5.65 0.22 8.97
C PRO A 16 4.40 -0.16 9.77
N VAL A 17 3.89 0.78 10.57
CA VAL A 17 2.65 0.56 11.35
C VAL A 17 1.44 0.43 10.43
N ALA A 18 1.33 1.29 9.42
CA ALA A 18 0.25 1.22 8.43
C ALA A 18 0.30 -0.05 7.58
N ARG A 19 1.49 -0.44 7.12
CA ARG A 19 1.72 -1.66 6.34
C ARG A 19 1.30 -2.89 7.12
N LYS A 20 1.72 -2.98 8.39
CA LYS A 20 1.32 -4.09 9.28
C LYS A 20 -0.20 -4.10 9.48
N LEU A 21 -0.80 -2.96 9.79
CA LEU A 21 -2.24 -2.83 10.02
C LEU A 21 -3.06 -3.29 8.80
N VAL A 22 -2.74 -2.80 7.61
CA VAL A 22 -3.47 -3.15 6.38
C VAL A 22 -3.34 -4.64 6.09
N ARG A 23 -2.16 -5.23 6.24
CA ARG A 23 -1.93 -6.67 6.03
C ARG A 23 -2.65 -7.53 7.06
N ASP A 24 -2.69 -7.11 8.33
CA ASP A 24 -3.42 -7.82 9.38
C ASP A 24 -4.93 -7.79 9.12
N VAL A 25 -5.47 -6.62 8.76
CA VAL A 25 -6.88 -6.48 8.36
C VAL A 25 -7.20 -7.28 7.09
N ALA A 26 -6.31 -7.26 6.10
CA ALA A 26 -6.47 -8.02 4.87
C ALA A 26 -6.56 -9.53 5.15
N LYS A 27 -5.68 -10.06 6.02
CA LYS A 27 -5.73 -11.47 6.46
C LYS A 27 -7.04 -11.82 7.13
N GLU A 28 -7.56 -10.95 8.01
CA GLU A 28 -8.82 -11.18 8.72
C GLU A 28 -10.05 -11.13 7.82
N LEU A 29 -10.00 -10.32 6.76
CA LEU A 29 -11.08 -10.20 5.78
C LEU A 29 -10.92 -11.17 4.59
N GLY A 30 -9.85 -11.97 4.55
CA GLY A 30 -9.55 -12.87 3.43
C GLY A 30 -9.18 -12.15 2.13
N MET A 31 -8.70 -10.91 2.21
CA MET A 31 -8.29 -10.10 1.07
C MET A 31 -6.93 -10.55 0.53
N VAL A 32 -6.80 -10.58 -0.79
CA VAL A 32 -5.59 -10.99 -1.50
C VAL A 32 -4.82 -9.76 -1.99
N GLU A 33 -3.52 -9.70 -1.69
CA GLU A 33 -2.62 -8.66 -2.18
C GLU A 33 -2.46 -8.76 -3.71
N GLY A 34 -2.56 -7.62 -4.41
CA GLY A 34 -2.60 -7.57 -5.89
C GLY A 34 -4.01 -7.62 -6.49
N ARG A 35 -4.96 -8.22 -5.76
CA ARG A 35 -6.37 -8.32 -6.20
C ARG A 35 -7.27 -7.36 -5.45
N ASP A 36 -7.26 -7.45 -4.12
CA ASP A 36 -8.17 -6.72 -3.23
C ASP A 36 -7.49 -5.51 -2.60
N PHE A 37 -6.19 -5.61 -2.33
CA PHE A 37 -5.40 -4.46 -1.88
C PHE A 37 -4.02 -4.42 -2.52
N ILE A 38 -3.47 -3.21 -2.64
CA ILE A 38 -2.09 -2.98 -3.12
C ILE A 38 -1.40 -1.91 -2.29
N GLU A 39 -0.08 -2.00 -2.19
CA GLU A 39 0.76 -0.96 -1.62
C GLU A 39 1.47 -0.20 -2.75
N LYS A 40 1.52 1.14 -2.65
CA LYS A 40 2.13 2.05 -3.61
C LYS A 40 3.15 2.94 -2.92
N LEU A 41 4.37 2.99 -3.45
CA LEU A 41 5.45 3.83 -2.94
C LEU A 41 5.49 5.17 -3.68
N VAL A 42 5.18 6.27 -3.00
CA VAL A 42 5.16 7.61 -3.61
C VAL A 42 6.54 8.06 -4.07
N ASP A 43 7.59 7.68 -3.35
CA ASP A 43 9.00 7.95 -3.60
C ASP A 43 9.73 6.73 -4.23
N GLY A 44 8.97 5.80 -4.79
CA GLY A 44 9.47 4.53 -5.32
C GLY A 44 10.17 4.63 -6.68
N GLU A 45 10.37 5.82 -7.25
CA GLU A 45 10.93 6.02 -8.60
C GLU A 45 12.32 5.39 -8.77
N ASN A 46 13.12 5.35 -7.69
CA ASN A 46 14.47 4.80 -7.69
C ASN A 46 14.50 3.27 -7.52
N LEU A 47 13.36 2.63 -7.27
CA LEU A 47 13.27 1.19 -7.04
C LEU A 47 12.95 0.45 -8.34
N LYS A 48 13.84 -0.43 -8.79
CA LYS A 48 13.62 -1.17 -10.05
C LYS A 48 12.53 -2.24 -9.86
N PRO A 49 11.48 -2.29 -10.70
CA PRO A 49 10.54 -3.39 -10.71
C PRO A 49 11.25 -4.73 -10.99
N GLY A 50 10.79 -5.80 -10.34
CA GLY A 50 11.42 -7.11 -10.37
C GLY A 50 12.57 -7.28 -9.37
N THR A 51 12.86 -6.27 -8.54
CA THR A 51 13.85 -6.37 -7.45
C THR A 51 13.19 -6.53 -6.08
N ILE A 52 13.99 -6.91 -5.10
CA ILE A 52 13.58 -6.95 -3.69
C ILE A 52 14.18 -5.73 -3.01
N ALA A 53 13.33 -4.85 -2.50
CA ALA A 53 13.75 -3.73 -1.65
C ALA A 53 13.70 -4.16 -0.18
N GLU A 54 14.69 -3.72 0.60
CA GLU A 54 14.65 -3.86 2.05
C GLU A 54 13.95 -2.64 2.65
N LEU A 55 12.71 -2.83 3.11
CA LEU A 55 11.87 -1.79 3.69
C LEU A 55 11.42 -2.24 5.09
N ASP A 56 11.60 -1.38 6.09
CA ASP A 56 11.21 -1.64 7.48
C ASP A 56 11.83 -2.92 8.08
N GLY A 57 13.06 -3.25 7.68
CA GLY A 57 13.75 -4.48 8.11
C GLY A 57 13.17 -5.77 7.49
N GLY A 58 12.32 -5.65 6.47
CA GLY A 58 11.74 -6.75 5.72
C GLY A 58 12.04 -6.66 4.23
N LYS A 59 11.95 -7.80 3.53
CA LYS A 59 12.09 -7.89 2.08
C LYS A 59 10.73 -7.66 1.42
N ILE A 60 10.62 -6.64 0.58
CA ILE A 60 9.41 -6.33 -0.20
C ILE A 60 9.74 -6.40 -1.68
N HIS A 61 8.94 -7.13 -2.44
CA HIS A 61 9.09 -7.22 -3.87
C HIS A 61 8.54 -5.96 -4.54
N ILE A 62 9.38 -5.31 -5.35
CA ILE A 62 8.96 -4.14 -6.12
C ILE A 62 8.41 -4.62 -7.45
N VAL A 63 7.18 -4.21 -7.74
CA VAL A 63 6.50 -4.53 -8.99
C VAL A 63 6.12 -3.25 -9.75
N ALA A 64 5.94 -3.36 -11.06
CA ALA A 64 5.57 -2.21 -11.89
C ALA A 64 4.08 -1.86 -11.74
N SER A 65 3.24 -2.86 -11.47
CA SER A 65 1.81 -2.66 -11.29
C SER A 65 1.19 -3.63 -10.29
N GLY A 66 0.02 -3.29 -9.77
CA GLY A 66 -0.74 -4.18 -8.88
C GLY A 66 -1.11 -5.52 -9.52
N LYS A 67 -1.14 -5.61 -10.86
CA LYS A 67 -1.43 -6.86 -11.60
C LYS A 67 -0.26 -7.85 -11.59
N ASP A 68 0.95 -7.36 -11.33
CA ASP A 68 2.16 -8.18 -11.30
C ASP A 68 2.42 -8.77 -9.89
N ILE A 69 1.57 -8.42 -8.93
CA ILE A 69 1.59 -9.01 -7.59
C ILE A 69 0.97 -10.41 -7.65
N LYS A 70 1.73 -11.38 -7.17
CA LYS A 70 1.39 -12.80 -7.13
C LYS A 70 1.65 -13.34 -5.72
N PRO A 71 0.98 -14.41 -5.28
CA PRO A 71 1.22 -14.99 -3.95
C PRO A 71 2.69 -15.34 -3.67
N GLU A 72 3.46 -15.68 -4.70
CA GLU A 72 4.90 -16.00 -4.62
C GLU A 72 5.81 -14.79 -4.36
N ASN A 73 5.35 -13.56 -4.61
CA ASN A 73 6.12 -12.32 -4.43
C ASN A 73 5.51 -11.39 -3.37
N THR A 74 4.57 -11.87 -2.55
CA THR A 74 4.07 -11.11 -1.39
C THR A 74 5.00 -11.26 -0.18
N PRO A 75 5.29 -10.19 0.59
CA PRO A 75 4.78 -8.83 0.47
C PRO A 75 5.36 -8.06 -0.74
N ALA A 76 4.50 -7.36 -1.49
CA ALA A 76 4.87 -6.58 -2.66
C ALA A 76 4.42 -5.12 -2.56
N ALA A 77 5.11 -4.24 -3.26
CA ALA A 77 4.74 -2.83 -3.41
C ALA A 77 4.97 -2.37 -4.85
N VAL A 78 4.10 -1.51 -5.35
CA VAL A 78 4.25 -0.86 -6.64
C VAL A 78 5.29 0.25 -6.51
N GLY A 79 6.32 0.19 -7.34
CA GLY A 79 7.41 1.18 -7.43
C GLY A 79 8.00 1.22 -8.83
N GLY A 80 9.13 1.92 -9.00
CA GLY A 80 9.77 2.12 -10.30
C GLY A 80 9.19 3.25 -11.15
N GLN A 81 8.30 4.04 -10.56
CA GLN A 81 7.72 5.23 -11.14
C GLN A 81 7.41 6.23 -10.02
N ASP A 82 7.39 7.51 -10.36
CA ASP A 82 6.91 8.55 -9.46
C ASP A 82 5.38 8.43 -9.33
N LEU A 83 4.91 8.10 -8.12
CA LEU A 83 3.50 7.97 -7.80
C LEU A 83 2.96 9.18 -7.05
N ALA A 84 3.75 10.26 -6.90
CA ALA A 84 3.34 11.48 -6.22
C ALA A 84 2.15 12.15 -6.93
N ILE A 85 2.15 12.19 -8.26
CA ILE A 85 1.01 12.75 -9.03
C ILE A 85 -0.26 11.93 -8.78
N GLU A 86 -0.18 10.60 -8.79
CA GLU A 86 -1.32 9.74 -8.51
C GLU A 86 -1.83 9.95 -7.07
N ALA A 87 -0.91 10.02 -6.10
CA ALA A 87 -1.24 10.31 -4.71
C ALA A 87 -1.97 11.67 -4.56
N LEU A 88 -1.51 12.71 -5.27
CA LEU A 88 -2.14 14.03 -5.27
C LEU A 88 -3.55 14.01 -5.87
N MET A 89 -3.81 13.20 -6.90
CA MET A 89 -5.17 13.03 -7.45
C MET A 89 -6.15 12.48 -6.39
N HIS A 90 -5.66 11.66 -5.46
CA HIS A 90 -6.42 11.22 -4.29
C HIS A 90 -6.33 12.16 -3.09
N GLN A 91 -5.84 13.40 -3.26
CA GLN A 91 -5.69 14.40 -2.19
C GLN A 91 -4.73 13.98 -1.07
N ILE A 92 -3.78 13.10 -1.39
CA ILE A 92 -2.77 12.63 -0.43
C ILE A 92 -1.62 13.63 -0.41
N ALA A 93 -1.51 14.37 0.69
CA ALA A 93 -0.39 15.28 0.93
C ALA A 93 0.77 14.63 1.70
N LEU A 94 0.50 13.54 2.44
CA LEU A 94 1.44 12.91 3.35
C LEU A 94 1.20 11.39 3.40
N THR A 95 2.28 10.64 3.62
CA THR A 95 2.24 9.19 3.86
C THR A 95 2.41 8.87 5.35
N PRO A 96 1.81 7.78 5.86
CA PRO A 96 0.97 6.82 5.13
C PRO A 96 -0.46 7.33 4.93
N ALA A 97 -1.07 6.95 3.80
CA ALA A 97 -2.47 7.22 3.50
C ALA A 97 -3.16 5.98 2.92
N ILE A 98 -4.47 5.86 3.16
CA ILE A 98 -5.28 4.73 2.73
C ILE A 98 -6.43 5.25 1.88
N VAL A 99 -6.51 4.75 0.65
CA VAL A 99 -7.60 4.96 -0.29
C VAL A 99 -8.44 3.69 -0.34
N ILE A 100 -9.76 3.83 -0.30
CA ILE A 100 -10.73 2.75 -0.41
C ILE A 100 -11.77 3.15 -1.45
N ASP A 101 -12.01 2.29 -2.43
CA ASP A 101 -12.94 2.55 -3.54
C ASP A 101 -12.64 3.90 -4.23
N ASP A 102 -11.35 4.13 -4.55
CA ASP A 102 -10.77 5.34 -5.16
C ASP A 102 -10.94 6.67 -4.37
N ALA A 103 -11.51 6.62 -3.17
CA ALA A 103 -11.64 7.75 -2.27
C ALA A 103 -10.63 7.71 -1.12
N LEU A 104 -10.04 8.84 -0.77
CA LEU A 104 -9.20 8.97 0.43
C LEU A 104 -10.02 8.65 1.67
N ALA A 105 -9.76 7.49 2.28
CA ALA A 105 -10.46 7.05 3.48
C ALA A 105 -9.73 7.52 4.74
N PHE A 106 -8.39 7.48 4.74
CA PHE A 106 -7.59 7.87 5.89
C PHE A 106 -6.28 8.55 5.46
N ALA A 107 -6.06 9.80 5.87
CA ALA A 107 -4.80 10.53 5.66
C ALA A 107 -3.68 10.18 6.67
N LYS A 108 -3.93 9.21 7.55
CA LYS A 108 -2.99 8.69 8.56
C LYS A 108 -3.40 7.27 8.94
N THR A 109 -2.51 6.53 9.60
CA THR A 109 -2.81 5.19 10.12
C THR A 109 -4.03 5.23 11.07
N PRO A 110 -5.17 4.59 10.71
CA PRO A 110 -6.34 4.50 11.58
C PRO A 110 -6.17 3.40 12.63
N THR A 111 -7.18 3.21 13.48
CA THR A 111 -7.30 1.97 14.26
C THR A 111 -7.82 0.84 13.38
N LYS A 112 -7.52 -0.40 13.78
CA LYS A 112 -7.98 -1.63 13.11
C LYS A 112 -9.50 -1.67 12.93
N GLU A 113 -10.24 -1.34 13.99
CA GLU A 113 -11.70 -1.36 13.98
C GLU A 113 -12.27 -0.37 12.97
N LYS A 114 -11.70 0.85 12.89
CA LYS A 114 -12.13 1.87 11.92
C LYS A 114 -11.86 1.44 10.48
N LEU A 115 -10.71 0.81 10.23
CA LEU A 115 -10.38 0.30 8.90
C LEU A 115 -11.34 -0.82 8.48
N ILE A 116 -11.61 -1.77 9.36
CA ILE A 116 -12.56 -2.87 9.11
C ILE A 116 -13.97 -2.32 8.87
N ALA A 117 -14.43 -1.38 9.70
CA ALA A 117 -15.74 -0.77 9.54
C ALA A 117 -15.89 -0.10 8.17
N ARG A 118 -14.84 0.61 7.72
CA ARG A 118 -14.87 1.29 6.41
C ARG A 118 -14.82 0.34 5.21
N LEU A 119 -14.20 -0.84 5.36
CA LEU A 119 -14.13 -1.88 4.32
C LEU A 119 -15.40 -2.74 4.24
N LYS A 120 -16.20 -2.79 5.31
CA LYS A 120 -17.48 -3.50 5.36
C LYS A 120 -18.69 -2.62 5.02
N ALA A 121 -18.53 -1.30 5.14
CA ALA A 121 -19.49 -0.31 4.64
C ALA A 121 -19.60 -0.38 3.12
#